data_AF-A0A7L1AKB3-F1
#
_entry.id   AF-A0A7L1AKB3-F1
#
_cell.length_a   1.000
_cell.length_b   1.000
_cell.length_c   1.000
_cell.angle_alpha   90.00
_cell.angle_beta   90.00
_cell.angle_gamma   90.00
#
_symmetry.space_group_name_H-M   'P 1'
#
loop_
_entity.id
_entity.type
_entity.pdbx_description
1 polymer ?
#
loop_
_entity_poly.entity_id
_entity_poly.type
_entity_poly.pdbx_seq_one_letter_code
_entity_poly.pdbx_strand_id
1 'polypeptide(L)'
;QVSELGLASDILPVPGDHPASRNRFLYLGGALHRLPSGLGGLLRAVPPFSRALLWSGVRDLVTPAGTGPDESAHAFARRRFGPEVADVAVDSLCRGVFAGDSRTLSVRSCFPALFQAERRRGSVLLGLALGHGDRSGAGPEAELVRRARAERWSQWSLRGGMESLARGLVAFVSPR
;
A
#
# COMPACT_ATOMS: atom_id res chain seq x y z
N GLN A 1 -5.32 21.88 -0.59
CA GLN A 1 -5.44 21.62 0.86
C GLN A 1 -4.16 21.97 1.64
N VAL A 2 -3.06 21.19 1.64
CA VAL A 2 -1.87 21.56 2.47
C VAL A 2 -1.31 22.94 2.10
N SER A 3 -1.24 23.25 0.80
CA SER A 3 -0.84 24.58 0.32
C SER A 3 -1.83 25.69 0.70
N GLU A 4 -3.13 25.40 0.74
CA GLU A 4 -4.18 26.37 1.12
C GLU A 4 -4.09 26.74 2.60
N LEU A 5 -3.61 25.81 3.43
CA LEU A 5 -3.37 26.04 4.87
C LEU A 5 -2.04 26.76 5.15
N GLY A 6 -1.29 27.14 4.12
CA GLY A 6 0.02 27.80 4.27
C GLY A 6 1.14 26.89 4.79
N LEU A 7 0.92 25.57 4.84
CA LEU A 7 1.84 24.60 5.44
C LEU A 7 2.86 24.01 4.44
N ALA A 8 2.88 24.50 3.20
CA ALA A 8 3.73 23.94 2.15
C ALA A 8 5.24 24.05 2.47
N SER A 9 5.67 25.13 3.13
CA SER A 9 7.06 25.34 3.54
C SER A 9 7.52 24.43 4.68
N ASP A 10 6.57 23.87 5.43
CA ASP A 10 6.85 23.02 6.59
C ASP A 10 6.95 21.54 6.25
N ILE A 11 6.75 21.19 4.98
CA ILE A 11 6.78 19.80 4.54
C ILE A 11 8.20 19.24 4.62
N LEU A 12 8.28 18.09 5.28
CA LEU A 12 9.46 17.23 5.34
C LEU A 12 9.20 15.99 4.48
N PRO A 13 9.66 15.97 3.22
CA PRO A 13 9.44 14.84 2.34
C PRO A 13 10.46 13.72 2.58
N VAL A 14 10.08 12.50 2.21
CA VAL A 14 11.01 11.38 2.07
C VAL A 14 11.11 11.02 0.58
N PRO A 15 12.19 11.46 -0.11
CA PRO A 15 12.42 11.17 -1.52
C PRO A 15 12.45 9.68 -1.83
N GLY A 16 12.09 9.30 -3.06
CA GLY A 16 11.95 7.89 -3.45
C GLY A 16 13.25 7.09 -3.47
N ASP A 17 14.39 7.76 -3.58
CA ASP A 17 15.74 7.18 -3.55
C ASP A 17 16.28 6.98 -2.13
N HIS A 18 15.68 7.63 -1.13
CA HIS A 18 16.07 7.52 0.28
C HIS A 18 15.90 6.07 0.81
N PRO A 19 16.82 5.56 1.65
CA PRO A 19 16.71 4.20 2.21
C PRO A 19 15.39 3.92 2.93
N ALA A 20 14.84 4.91 3.64
CA ALA A 20 13.56 4.81 4.33
C ALA A 20 12.36 4.58 3.37
N SER A 21 12.48 4.98 2.10
CA SER A 21 11.45 4.74 1.08
C SER A 21 11.52 3.32 0.51
N ARG A 22 12.73 2.74 0.48
CA ARG A 22 13.05 1.52 -0.27
C ARG A 22 13.04 0.25 0.57
N ASN A 23 13.22 0.39 1.88
CA ASN A 23 13.45 -0.75 2.77
C ASN A 23 12.30 -0.89 3.76
N ARG A 24 11.60 -2.03 3.68
CA ARG A 24 10.65 -2.49 4.70
C ARG A 24 11.14 -3.83 5.23
N PHE A 25 10.99 -4.06 6.53
CA PHE A 25 11.51 -5.25 7.20
C PHE A 25 10.39 -5.96 7.96
N LEU A 26 10.52 -7.28 8.08
CA LEU A 26 9.70 -8.14 8.94
C LEU A 26 10.60 -8.84 9.94
N TYR A 27 10.19 -8.85 11.20
CA TYR A 27 10.90 -9.59 12.25
C TYR A 27 10.29 -10.97 12.42
N LEU A 28 11.03 -12.02 12.03
CA LEU A 28 10.55 -13.40 12.04
C LEU A 28 11.69 -14.35 12.40
N GLY A 29 11.41 -15.32 13.28
CA GLY A 29 12.39 -16.32 13.69
C GLY A 29 13.64 -15.74 14.34
N GLY A 30 13.51 -14.63 15.07
CA GLY A 30 14.63 -13.98 15.75
C GLY A 30 15.49 -13.07 14.88
N ALA A 31 15.14 -12.85 13.61
CA ALA A 31 15.91 -12.01 12.69
C ALA A 31 15.04 -11.02 11.89
N LEU A 32 15.66 -9.92 11.46
CA LEU A 32 15.05 -8.95 10.55
C LEU A 32 15.27 -9.39 9.10
N HIS A 33 14.17 -9.57 8.38
CA HIS A 33 14.16 -9.91 6.97
C HIS A 33 13.67 -8.73 6.15
N ARG A 34 14.45 -8.31 5.16
CA ARG A 34 14.03 -7.24 4.25
C ARG A 34 13.00 -7.79 3.26
N LEU A 35 11.87 -7.10 3.13
CA LEU A 35 10.88 -7.42 2.11
C LEU A 35 11.44 -7.20 0.70
N PRO A 36 11.14 -8.09 -0.26
CA PRO A 36 11.56 -7.93 -1.64
C PRO A 36 11.15 -6.57 -2.21
N SER A 37 12.11 -5.84 -2.78
CA SER A 37 11.89 -4.55 -3.42
C SER A 37 12.29 -4.62 -4.89
N GLY A 38 11.41 -4.15 -5.78
CA GLY A 38 11.63 -4.18 -7.23
C GLY A 38 11.42 -5.58 -7.85
N LEU A 39 11.42 -5.63 -9.19
CA LEU A 39 11.12 -6.86 -9.93
C LEU A 39 12.13 -7.98 -9.66
N GLY A 40 13.42 -7.65 -9.53
CA GLY A 40 14.48 -8.65 -9.29
C GLY A 40 14.30 -9.40 -7.96
N GLY A 41 13.74 -8.75 -6.93
CA GLY A 41 13.45 -9.39 -5.65
C GLY A 41 12.31 -10.40 -5.70
N LEU A 42 11.43 -10.32 -6.70
CA LEU A 42 10.30 -11.25 -6.87
C LEU A 42 10.71 -12.54 -7.58
N LEU A 43 11.80 -12.51 -8.35
CA LEU A 43 12.29 -13.64 -9.16
C LEU A 43 13.14 -14.65 -8.38
N ARG A 44 13.53 -14.32 -7.15
CA ARG A 44 14.37 -15.16 -6.29
C ARG A 44 13.65 -15.44 -4.97
N ALA A 45 13.93 -16.58 -4.37
CA ALA A 45 13.52 -16.82 -2.99
C ALA A 45 14.35 -15.89 -2.09
N VAL A 46 13.64 -15.10 -1.28
CA VAL A 46 14.25 -14.17 -0.32
C VAL A 46 13.59 -14.46 1.02
N PRO A 47 14.36 -14.76 2.09
CA PRO A 47 13.81 -14.89 3.42
C PRO A 47 12.89 -13.70 3.76
N PRO A 48 11.71 -13.93 4.35
CA PRO A 48 11.24 -15.16 4.98
C PRO A 48 10.50 -16.14 4.04
N PHE A 49 10.45 -15.86 2.73
CA PHE A 49 9.72 -16.69 1.76
C PHE A 49 10.57 -17.86 1.25
N SER A 50 10.00 -19.05 1.23
CA SER A 50 10.71 -20.27 0.79
C SER A 50 10.82 -20.35 -0.73
N ARG A 51 9.97 -19.63 -1.46
CA ARG A 51 9.91 -19.62 -2.93
C ARG A 51 9.93 -18.19 -3.47
N ALA A 52 10.30 -18.06 -4.74
CA ALA A 52 10.18 -16.80 -5.46
C ALA A 52 8.71 -16.34 -5.49
N LEU A 53 8.46 -15.08 -5.14
CA LEU A 53 7.11 -14.49 -5.14
C LEU A 53 6.47 -14.44 -6.53
N LEU A 54 7.25 -14.60 -7.60
CA LEU A 54 6.73 -14.82 -8.95
C LEU A 54 5.70 -15.96 -8.98
N TRP A 55 5.92 -17.05 -8.24
CA TRP A 55 4.99 -18.18 -8.19
C TRP A 55 3.65 -17.81 -7.56
N SER A 56 3.65 -16.92 -6.56
CA SER A 56 2.41 -16.35 -6.02
C SER A 56 1.69 -15.50 -7.06
N GLY A 57 2.41 -14.80 -7.94
CA GLY A 57 1.83 -14.07 -9.05
C GLY A 57 1.23 -14.97 -10.13
N VAL A 58 1.93 -16.04 -10.51
CA VAL A 58 1.39 -17.06 -11.43
C VAL A 58 0.13 -17.68 -10.84
N ARG A 59 0.14 -17.99 -9.54
CA ARG A 59 -1.03 -18.50 -8.82
C ARG A 59 -2.23 -17.55 -8.91
N ASP A 60 -2.03 -16.24 -8.74
CA ASP A 60 -3.11 -15.26 -8.87
C ASP A 60 -3.77 -15.28 -10.26
N LEU A 61 -2.98 -15.46 -11.32
CA LEU A 61 -3.50 -15.50 -12.70
C LEU A 61 -4.38 -16.73 -12.98
N VAL A 62 -4.08 -17.86 -12.34
CA VAL A 62 -4.82 -19.12 -12.55
C VAL A 62 -5.92 -19.38 -11.51
N THR A 63 -5.92 -18.62 -10.41
CA THR A 63 -6.88 -18.81 -9.32
C THR A 63 -8.24 -18.19 -9.66
N PRO A 64 -9.34 -18.97 -9.63
CA PRO A 64 -10.68 -18.45 -9.88
C PRO A 64 -11.08 -17.36 -8.90
N ALA A 65 -11.94 -16.43 -9.35
CA ALA A 65 -12.50 -15.39 -8.51
C ALA A 65 -13.37 -15.96 -7.38
N GLY A 66 -13.33 -15.30 -6.22
CA GLY A 66 -14.24 -15.60 -5.11
C GLY A 66 -15.70 -15.33 -5.51
N THR A 67 -16.60 -16.23 -5.12
CA THR A 67 -18.04 -16.13 -5.39
C THR A 67 -18.81 -15.40 -4.29
N GLY A 68 -18.25 -15.35 -3.08
CA GLY A 68 -18.87 -14.69 -1.92
C GLY A 68 -18.92 -13.16 -2.04
N PRO A 69 -19.81 -12.50 -1.26
CA PRO A 69 -19.92 -11.04 -1.21
C PRO A 69 -18.74 -10.38 -0.48
N ASP A 70 -18.03 -11.15 0.37
CA ASP A 70 -16.84 -10.77 1.12
C ASP A 70 -16.12 -12.03 1.64
N GLU A 71 -14.85 -11.88 2.03
CA GLU A 71 -14.06 -12.87 2.77
C GLU A 71 -12.96 -12.18 3.58
N SER A 72 -12.26 -12.91 4.46
CA SER A 72 -11.17 -12.32 5.22
C SER A 72 -9.94 -12.04 4.35
N ALA A 73 -9.15 -11.02 4.72
CA ALA A 73 -7.91 -10.67 4.04
C ALA A 73 -6.95 -11.87 3.96
N HIS A 74 -6.89 -12.67 5.03
CA HIS A 74 -6.11 -13.92 5.07
C HIS A 74 -6.63 -14.97 4.08
N ALA A 75 -7.94 -15.25 4.09
CA ALA A 75 -8.52 -16.26 3.20
C ALA A 75 -8.33 -15.89 1.72
N PHE A 76 -8.57 -14.62 1.38
CA PHE A 76 -8.32 -14.06 0.05
C PHE A 76 -6.85 -14.26 -0.36
N ALA A 77 -5.92 -13.85 0.49
CA ALA A 77 -4.50 -13.92 0.20
C ALA A 77 -4.01 -15.36 0.07
N ARG A 78 -4.48 -16.26 0.95
CA ARG A 78 -4.09 -17.67 0.95
C ARG A 78 -4.57 -18.38 -0.30
N ARG A 79 -5.79 -18.09 -0.74
CA ARG A 79 -6.37 -18.62 -1.98
C ARG A 79 -5.55 -18.17 -3.18
N ARG A 80 -5.31 -16.85 -3.32
CA ARG A 80 -4.70 -16.25 -4.51
C ARG A 80 -3.18 -16.32 -4.58
N PHE A 81 -2.51 -15.98 -3.49
CA PHE A 81 -1.05 -15.82 -3.45
C PHE A 81 -0.34 -16.95 -2.69
N GLY A 82 -1.10 -17.79 -1.99
CA GLY A 82 -0.58 -18.94 -1.26
C GLY A 82 -0.38 -18.66 0.25
N PRO A 83 -0.12 -19.71 1.03
CA PRO A 83 -0.07 -19.63 2.49
C PRO A 83 1.04 -18.71 3.00
N GLU A 84 2.25 -18.78 2.46
CA GLU A 84 3.37 -17.94 2.92
C GLU A 84 3.07 -16.44 2.78
N VAL A 85 2.46 -16.03 1.66
CA VAL A 85 2.08 -14.62 1.45
C VAL A 85 0.98 -14.22 2.43
N ALA A 86 0.02 -15.10 2.69
CA ALA A 86 -1.05 -14.82 3.65
C ALA A 86 -0.53 -14.71 5.09
N ASP A 87 0.23 -15.71 5.54
CA ASP A 87 0.70 -15.85 6.91
C ASP A 87 1.81 -14.86 7.27
N VAL A 88 2.60 -14.43 6.28
CA VAL A 88 3.72 -13.52 6.52
C VAL A 88 3.41 -12.10 6.06
N ALA A 89 3.16 -11.90 4.78
CA ALA A 89 3.05 -10.55 4.22
C ALA A 89 1.72 -9.88 4.60
N VAL A 90 0.60 -10.57 4.35
CA VAL A 90 -0.73 -10.00 4.58
C VAL A 90 -1.04 -9.89 6.06
N ASP A 91 -0.67 -10.89 6.85
CA ASP A 91 -0.81 -10.88 8.30
C ASP A 91 -0.03 -9.71 8.96
N SER A 92 1.20 -9.47 8.51
CA SER A 92 2.01 -8.34 8.97
C SER A 92 1.47 -6.99 8.49
N LEU A 93 1.00 -6.91 7.24
CA LEU A 93 0.39 -5.70 6.69
C LEU A 93 -0.87 -5.31 7.46
N CYS A 94 -1.73 -6.28 7.78
CA CYS A 94 -2.95 -6.05 8.56
C CYS A 94 -2.65 -5.49 9.95
N ARG A 95 -1.63 -6.02 10.63
CA ARG A 95 -1.16 -5.48 11.91
C ARG A 95 -0.56 -4.08 11.77
N GLY A 96 0.19 -3.83 10.69
CA GLY A 96 0.84 -2.53 10.47
C GLY A 96 -0.12 -1.41 10.10
N VAL A 97 -1.20 -1.69 9.37
CA VAL A 97 -2.15 -0.66 8.89
C VAL A 97 -3.37 -0.55 9.80
N PHE A 98 -3.93 -1.68 10.24
CA PHE A 98 -5.21 -1.73 10.96
C PHE A 98 -5.06 -2.16 12.41
N ALA A 99 -3.86 -2.54 12.86
CA ALA A 99 -3.64 -3.17 14.17
C ALA A 99 -4.58 -4.38 14.42
N GLY A 100 -4.95 -5.11 13.35
CA GLY A 100 -5.95 -6.17 13.39
C GLY A 100 -5.47 -7.51 12.85
N ASP A 101 -6.22 -8.57 13.17
CA ASP A 101 -5.98 -9.93 12.66
C ASP A 101 -6.47 -10.07 11.22
N SER A 102 -5.57 -10.49 10.32
CA SER A 102 -5.89 -10.73 8.91
C SER A 102 -7.01 -11.76 8.69
N ARG A 103 -7.25 -12.65 9.67
CA ARG A 103 -8.30 -13.69 9.60
C ARG A 103 -9.70 -13.14 9.85
N THR A 104 -9.83 -11.97 10.46
CA THR A 104 -11.12 -11.33 10.77
C THR A 104 -11.40 -10.09 9.93
N LEU A 105 -10.35 -9.41 9.45
CA LEU A 105 -10.49 -8.23 8.61
C LEU A 105 -11.06 -8.57 7.23
N SER A 106 -12.09 -7.84 6.82
CA SER A 106 -12.72 -7.92 5.50
C SER A 106 -11.76 -7.46 4.40
N VAL A 107 -11.55 -8.29 3.37
CA VAL A 107 -10.76 -7.87 2.19
C VAL A 107 -11.48 -6.77 1.41
N ARG A 108 -12.81 -6.83 1.35
CA ARG A 108 -13.61 -5.84 0.62
C ARG A 108 -13.50 -4.44 1.23
N SER A 109 -13.47 -4.35 2.56
CA SER A 109 -13.38 -3.06 3.27
C SER A 109 -11.93 -2.58 3.44
N CYS A 110 -11.00 -3.48 3.80
CA CYS A 110 -9.63 -3.10 4.08
C CYS A 110 -8.77 -2.96 2.82
N PHE A 111 -9.06 -3.73 1.76
CA PHE A 111 -8.28 -3.75 0.52
C PHE A 111 -9.18 -3.65 -0.73
N PRO A 112 -10.01 -2.60 -0.84
CA PRO A 112 -11.03 -2.50 -1.88
C PRO A 112 -10.46 -2.53 -3.30
N ALA A 113 -9.27 -1.98 -3.52
CA ALA A 113 -8.59 -2.01 -4.81
C ALA A 113 -8.25 -3.44 -5.26
N LEU A 114 -7.79 -4.30 -4.34
CA LEU A 114 -7.45 -5.70 -4.65
C LEU A 114 -8.71 -6.52 -4.90
N PHE A 115 -9.74 -6.34 -4.06
CA PHE A 115 -11.03 -6.99 -4.21
C PHE A 115 -11.68 -6.64 -5.56
N GLN A 116 -11.72 -5.34 -5.91
CA GLN A 116 -12.28 -4.88 -7.19
C GLN A 116 -11.45 -5.36 -8.38
N ALA A 117 -10.12 -5.41 -8.26
CA ALA A 117 -9.24 -5.93 -9.30
C ALA A 117 -9.58 -7.39 -9.63
N GLU A 118 -9.69 -8.26 -8.61
CA GLU A 118 -10.17 -9.63 -8.77
C GLU A 118 -11.55 -9.66 -9.44
N ARG A 119 -12.54 -8.94 -8.87
CA ARG A 119 -13.94 -9.04 -9.32
C ARG A 119 -14.13 -8.63 -10.77
N ARG A 120 -13.34 -7.67 -11.27
CA ARG A 120 -13.44 -7.16 -12.64
C ARG A 120 -12.70 -8.03 -13.66
N ARG A 121 -11.59 -8.67 -13.28
CA ARG A 121 -10.66 -9.31 -14.23
C ARG A 121 -10.33 -10.76 -13.91
N GLY A 122 -10.89 -11.34 -12.85
CA GLY A 122 -10.57 -12.69 -12.37
C GLY A 122 -9.22 -12.82 -11.66
N SER A 123 -8.33 -11.84 -11.81
CA SER A 123 -6.99 -11.78 -11.22
C SER A 123 -6.71 -10.39 -10.66
N VAL A 124 -6.04 -10.34 -9.52
CA VAL A 124 -5.61 -9.09 -8.87
C VAL A 124 -4.53 -8.41 -9.69
N LEU A 125 -3.51 -9.15 -10.13
CA LEU A 125 -2.41 -8.59 -10.91
C LEU A 125 -2.89 -8.02 -12.24
N LEU A 126 -3.77 -8.75 -12.94
CA LEU A 126 -4.35 -8.30 -14.19
C LEU A 126 -5.26 -7.06 -13.98
N GLY A 127 -6.05 -7.06 -12.90
CA GLY A 127 -6.92 -5.95 -12.54
C GLY A 127 -6.17 -4.67 -12.20
N LEU A 128 -5.04 -4.76 -11.50
CA LEU A 128 -4.20 -3.61 -11.19
C LEU A 128 -3.43 -3.08 -12.41
N ALA A 129 -2.90 -3.98 -13.26
CA ALA A 129 -2.17 -3.61 -14.46
C ALA A 129 -3.07 -2.89 -15.48
N LEU A 130 -4.29 -3.38 -15.69
CA LEU A 130 -5.24 -2.82 -16.64
C LEU A 130 -6.15 -1.74 -16.05
N GLY A 131 -6.08 -1.50 -14.73
CA GLY A 131 -6.98 -0.61 -13.98
C GLY A 131 -6.67 0.89 -14.03
N HIS A 132 -5.69 1.32 -14.83
CA HIS A 132 -5.24 2.71 -14.91
C HIS A 132 -6.11 3.58 -15.86
N GLY A 133 -7.43 3.49 -15.72
CA GLY A 133 -8.40 4.08 -16.65
C GLY A 133 -9.20 5.26 -16.12
N ASP A 134 -8.83 5.89 -15.01
CA ASP A 134 -9.47 7.15 -14.62
C ASP A 134 -8.49 8.11 -13.96
N ARG A 135 -7.86 8.93 -14.79
CA ARG A 135 -7.12 10.14 -14.38
C ARG A 135 -7.94 11.40 -14.70
N SER A 136 -9.25 11.27 -14.86
CA SER A 136 -10.14 12.34 -15.30
C SER A 136 -10.56 13.17 -14.08
N GLY A 137 -9.63 14.00 -13.60
CA GLY A 137 -9.91 14.89 -12.48
C GLY A 137 -8.78 15.84 -12.07
N ALA A 138 -7.79 16.07 -12.94
CA ALA A 138 -6.74 17.03 -12.64
C ALA A 138 -7.19 18.44 -13.06
N GLY A 139 -7.72 19.20 -12.11
CA GLY A 139 -7.63 20.67 -12.16
C GLY A 139 -6.16 21.12 -12.15
N PRO A 140 -5.87 22.43 -12.08
CA PRO A 140 -4.49 22.93 -12.03
C PRO A 140 -3.69 22.20 -10.94
N GLU A 141 -2.63 21.48 -11.35
CA GLU A 141 -1.85 20.67 -10.42
C GLU A 141 -1.07 21.61 -9.49
N ALA A 142 -1.43 21.58 -8.19
CA ALA A 142 -0.73 22.38 -7.20
C ALA A 142 0.79 22.08 -7.22
N GLU A 143 1.62 23.11 -7.09
CA GLU A 143 3.10 23.03 -7.10
C GLU A 143 3.64 21.84 -6.30
N LEU A 144 3.06 21.64 -5.11
CA LEU A 144 3.45 20.59 -4.19
C LEU A 144 3.23 19.19 -4.76
N VAL A 145 2.13 18.97 -5.48
CA VAL A 145 1.83 17.68 -6.11
C VAL A 145 2.82 17.41 -7.24
N ARG A 146 3.13 18.44 -8.04
CA ARG A 146 4.15 18.34 -9.10
C ARG A 146 5.51 17.97 -8.51
N ARG A 147 5.93 18.66 -7.45
CA ARG A 147 7.18 18.37 -6.73
C ARG A 147 7.21 16.95 -6.16
N ALA A 148 6.13 16.52 -5.49
CA ALA A 148 6.04 15.19 -4.91
C ALA A 148 6.15 14.07 -5.95
N ARG A 149 5.59 14.28 -7.16
CA ARG A 149 5.74 13.34 -8.29
C ARG A 149 7.17 13.32 -8.83
N ALA A 150 7.76 14.50 -9.06
CA ALA A 150 9.12 14.62 -9.61
C ALA A 150 10.16 13.96 -8.70
N GLU A 151 10.05 14.18 -7.38
CA GLU A 151 10.94 13.61 -6.37
C GLU A 151 10.52 12.21 -5.88
N ARG A 152 9.41 11.67 -6.42
CA ARG A 152 8.86 10.34 -6.11
C ARG A 152 8.69 10.10 -4.61
N TRP A 153 8.10 11.06 -3.91
CA TRP A 153 7.93 10.99 -2.45
C TRP A 153 7.21 9.71 -2.04
N SER A 154 7.77 8.98 -1.07
CA SER A 154 7.14 7.78 -0.50
C SER A 154 6.18 8.13 0.64
N GLN A 155 6.51 9.20 1.36
CA GLN A 155 5.75 9.76 2.47
C GLN A 155 6.26 11.18 2.73
N TRP A 156 5.51 11.93 3.53
CA TRP A 156 5.89 13.26 4.00
C TRP A 156 5.33 13.49 5.39
N SER A 157 5.94 14.39 6.14
CA SER A 157 5.42 14.90 7.40
C SER A 157 5.57 16.42 7.45
N LEU A 158 5.28 17.03 8.60
CA LEU A 158 5.44 18.47 8.83
C LEU A 158 6.51 18.70 9.90
N ARG A 159 7.25 19.80 9.78
CA ARG A 159 8.33 20.17 10.72
C ARG A 159 7.85 20.26 12.18
N GLY A 160 6.62 20.74 12.40
CA GLY A 160 5.97 20.80 13.71
C GLY A 160 5.23 19.51 14.12
N GLY A 161 5.36 18.42 13.35
CA GLY A 161 4.59 17.20 13.52
C GLY A 161 3.24 17.23 12.77
N MET A 162 2.62 16.06 12.58
CA MET A 162 1.35 15.95 11.85
C MET A 162 0.18 16.68 12.52
N GLU A 163 0.29 17.01 13.81
CA GLU A 163 -0.69 17.84 14.51
C GLU A 163 -0.81 19.25 13.90
N SER A 164 0.26 19.78 13.28
CA SER A 164 0.23 21.07 12.58
C SER A 164 -0.86 21.12 11.49
N LEU A 165 -1.15 19.98 10.84
CA LEU A 165 -2.23 19.90 9.86
C LEU A 165 -3.60 20.10 10.52
N ALA A 166 -3.85 19.43 11.64
CA ALA A 166 -5.10 19.58 12.40
C ALA A 166 -5.26 21.01 12.93
N ARG A 167 -4.21 21.59 13.51
CA ARG A 167 -4.22 22.99 13.98
C ARG A 167 -4.47 23.98 12.85
N GLY A 168 -3.85 23.77 11.68
CA GLY A 168 -4.08 24.58 10.49
C GLY A 168 -5.55 24.55 10.03
N LEU A 169 -6.17 23.36 10.04
CA LEU A 169 -7.60 23.21 9.73
C LEU A 169 -8.50 23.93 10.74
N VAL A 170 -8.21 23.80 12.05
CA VAL A 170 -8.98 24.51 13.09
C VAL A 170 -8.91 26.02 12.85
N ALA A 171 -7.72 26.59 12.66
CA ALA A 171 -7.54 28.02 12.40
C ALA A 171 -8.23 28.49 11.10
N PHE A 172 -8.32 27.61 10.10
CA PHE A 172 -8.98 27.91 8.82
C PHE A 172 -10.51 27.97 8.94
N VAL A 173 -11.12 27.11 9.78
CA VAL A 173 -12.58 26.99 9.93
C VAL A 173 -13.13 27.90 11.03
N SER A 174 -12.32 28.27 12.03
CA SER A 174 -12.75 29.17 13.10
C SER A 174 -13.13 30.56 12.56
N PRO A 175 -14.34 31.08 12.88
CA PRO A 175 -14.72 32.44 12.50
C PRO A 175 -13.76 33.44 13.17
N ARG A 176 -13.33 34.44 12.38
CA ARG A 176 -12.58 35.58 12.87
C ARG A 176 -13.42 36.46 13.79
#